data_AF-A0A366XP76-F1
#
_entry.id   AF-A0A366XP76-F1
#
_cell.length_a   1.000
_cell.length_b   1.000
_cell.length_c   1.000
_cell.angle_alpha   90.00
_cell.angle_beta   90.00
_cell.angle_gamma   90.00
#
_symmetry.space_group_name_H-M   'P 1'
#
loop_
_entity.id
_entity.type
_entity.pdbx_description
1 polymer ?
#
loop_
_entity_poly.entity_id
_entity_poly.type
_entity_poly.pdbx_seq_one_letter_code
_entity_poly.pdbx_strand_id
1 'polypeptide(L)'
;MGEVTTLLLSILLPIWLLYTLIMIPLQYSYISGMKEKEKKSGLTQSQLYENMPAAEEQLHSHMQGNFFNWPAALISSFIYKHHQKKHSRS
;
A
#
# COMPACT_ATOMS: atom_id res chain seq x y z
N MET A 1 18.17 18.22 -25.87
CA MET A 1 17.55 17.80 -24.59
C MET A 1 16.36 16.86 -24.77
N GLY A 2 15.56 16.92 -25.85
CA GLY A 2 14.38 16.07 -26.03
C GLY A 2 14.64 14.56 -26.11
N GLU A 3 15.58 14.11 -26.93
CA GLU A 3 15.77 12.66 -27.19
C GLU A 3 16.22 11.86 -25.97
N VAL A 4 17.20 12.39 -25.21
CA VAL A 4 17.70 11.72 -23.99
C VAL A 4 16.60 11.61 -22.95
N THR A 5 15.79 12.66 -22.77
CA THR A 5 14.64 12.62 -21.84
C THR A 5 13.61 11.59 -22.27
N THR A 6 13.30 11.51 -23.57
CA THR A 6 12.37 10.50 -24.11
C THR A 6 12.89 9.07 -23.87
N LEU A 7 14.19 8.83 -24.08
CA LEU A 7 14.82 7.53 -23.82
C LEU A 7 14.80 7.16 -22.33
N LEU A 8 15.02 8.11 -21.43
CA LEU A 8 14.93 7.85 -19.99
C LEU A 8 13.50 7.51 -19.57
N LEU A 9 12.51 8.25 -20.05
CA LEU A 9 11.11 7.99 -19.71
C LEU A 9 10.63 6.64 -20.26
N SER A 10 11.03 6.26 -21.46
CA SER A 10 10.63 4.99 -22.07
C SER A 10 11.17 3.76 -21.32
N ILE A 11 12.26 3.92 -20.56
CA ILE A 11 12.82 2.86 -19.73
C ILE A 11 12.27 2.92 -18.30
N LEU A 12 12.24 4.11 -17.69
CA LEU A 12 11.85 4.27 -16.29
C LEU A 12 10.35 4.03 -16.07
N LEU A 13 9.50 4.44 -17.01
CA LEU A 13 8.05 4.32 -16.85
C LEU A 13 7.59 2.84 -16.80
N PRO A 14 8.00 1.94 -17.70
CA PRO A 14 7.65 0.52 -17.60
C PRO A 14 8.17 -0.14 -16.32
N ILE A 15 9.39 0.21 -15.89
CA ILE A 15 9.96 -0.31 -14.64
C ILE A 15 9.10 0.11 -13.44
N TRP A 16 8.72 1.38 -13.39
CA TRP A 16 7.85 1.90 -12.33
C TRP A 16 6.44 1.29 -12.35
N LEU A 17 5.88 1.04 -13.54
CA LEU A 17 4.60 0.33 -13.69
C LEU A 17 4.71 -1.12 -13.20
N LEU A 18 5.76 -1.85 -13.58
CA LEU A 18 5.99 -3.21 -13.12
C LEU A 18 6.18 -3.27 -11.60
N TYR A 19 6.97 -2.35 -11.04
CA TYR A 19 7.12 -2.18 -9.60
C TYR A 19 5.77 -1.96 -8.92
N THR A 20 4.93 -1.07 -9.45
CA THR A 20 3.59 -0.80 -8.92
C THR A 20 2.74 -2.07 -8.90
N LEU A 21 2.75 -2.86 -9.99
CA LEU A 21 2.00 -4.11 -10.07
C LEU A 21 2.44 -5.13 -9.01
N ILE A 22 3.75 -5.26 -8.77
CA ILE A 22 4.30 -6.13 -7.73
C ILE A 22 3.94 -5.63 -6.33
N MET A 23 3.89 -4.32 -6.13
CA MET A 23 3.53 -3.73 -4.84
C MET A 23 2.06 -3.91 -4.46
N ILE A 24 1.14 -4.04 -5.43
CA ILE A 24 -0.29 -4.22 -5.16
C ILE A 24 -0.59 -5.39 -4.18
N PRO A 25 -0.13 -6.64 -4.41
CA PRO A 25 -0.40 -7.75 -3.50
C PRO A 25 0.26 -7.57 -2.12
N LEU A 26 1.45 -6.95 -2.06
CA LEU A 26 2.13 -6.65 -0.80
C LEU A 26 1.35 -5.62 0.02
N GLN A 27 0.87 -4.55 -0.64
CA GLN A 27 0.06 -3.52 0.02
C GLN A 27 -1.31 -4.05 0.45
N TYR A 28 -1.94 -4.90 -0.36
CA TYR A 28 -3.17 -5.57 0.03
C TYR A 28 -2.98 -6.41 1.30
N SER A 29 -1.93 -7.24 1.33
CA SER A 29 -1.59 -8.06 2.49
C SER A 29 -1.32 -7.20 3.73
N TYR A 30 -0.60 -6.09 3.56
CA TYR A 30 -0.30 -5.16 4.64
C TYR A 30 -1.57 -4.48 5.21
N ILE A 31 -2.43 -3.94 4.34
CA ILE A 31 -3.71 -3.33 4.75
C ILE A 31 -4.61 -4.36 5.46
N SER A 32 -4.70 -5.57 4.92
CA SER A 32 -5.48 -6.65 5.54
C SER A 32 -4.95 -7.00 6.93
N GLY A 33 -3.63 -7.14 7.08
CA GLY A 33 -3.00 -7.42 8.37
C GLY A 33 -3.19 -6.29 9.38
N MET A 34 -3.11 -5.02 8.95
CA MET A 34 -3.36 -3.88 9.83
C MET A 34 -4.81 -3.83 10.31
N LYS A 35 -5.78 -4.12 9.44
CA LYS A 35 -7.20 -4.19 9.81
C LYS A 35 -7.49 -5.39 10.73
N GLU A 36 -6.79 -6.50 10.54
CA GLU A 36 -6.87 -7.63 11.46
C GLU A 36 -6.28 -7.30 12.84
N LYS A 37 -5.12 -6.61 12.88
CA LYS A 37 -4.53 -6.08 14.13
C LYS A 37 -5.50 -5.15 14.85
N GLU A 38 -6.17 -4.26 14.13
CA GLU A 38 -7.23 -3.37 14.66
C GLU A 38 -8.37 -4.18 15.28
N LYS A 39 -8.91 -5.16 14.54
CA LYS A 39 -10.00 -6.02 15.03
C LYS A 39 -9.60 -6.85 16.27
N LYS A 40 -8.37 -7.37 16.31
CA LYS A 40 -7.89 -8.24 17.40
C LYS A 40 -7.51 -7.47 18.66
N SER A 41 -6.93 -6.28 18.51
CA SER A 41 -6.51 -5.44 19.64
C SER A 41 -7.68 -4.68 20.27
N GLY A 42 -8.76 -4.45 19.52
CA GLY A 42 -9.85 -3.58 19.96
C GLY A 42 -9.47 -2.10 20.03
N LEU A 43 -8.25 -1.75 19.60
CA LEU A 43 -7.76 -0.38 19.54
C LEU A 43 -8.26 0.30 18.27
N THR A 44 -8.43 1.62 18.36
CA THR A 44 -8.65 2.44 17.17
C THR A 44 -7.39 2.47 16.31
N GLN A 45 -7.55 2.76 15.02
CA GLN A 45 -6.42 2.91 14.10
C GLN A 45 -5.39 3.97 14.57
N SER A 46 -5.83 5.08 15.19
CA SER A 46 -4.92 6.09 15.77
C SER A 46 -4.07 5.51 16.90
N GLN A 47 -4.71 4.78 17.81
CA GLN A 47 -4.00 4.15 18.94
C GLN A 47 -3.03 3.08 18.45
N LEU A 48 -3.35 2.34 17.38
CA LEU A 48 -2.40 1.41 16.77
C LEU A 48 -1.17 2.11 16.20
N TYR A 49 -1.33 3.30 15.62
CA TYR A 49 -0.20 4.09 15.13
C TYR A 49 0.64 4.70 16.25
N GLU A 50 -0.02 5.26 17.27
CA GLU A 50 0.65 5.83 18.44
C GLU A 50 1.48 4.80 19.21
N ASN A 51 1.02 3.54 19.24
CA ASN A 51 1.71 2.44 19.92
C ASN A 51 2.54 1.57 18.97
N MET A 52 2.78 2.00 17.72
CA MET A 52 3.52 1.21 16.75
C MET A 52 5.01 1.14 17.13
N PRO A 53 5.61 -0.06 17.22
CA PRO A 53 7.04 -0.17 17.46
C PRO A 53 7.86 0.50 16.35
N ALA A 54 8.96 1.16 16.69
CA ALA A 54 9.78 1.92 15.73
C ALA A 54 10.20 1.12 14.47
N ALA A 55 10.46 -0.18 14.62
CA ALA A 55 10.76 -1.06 13.48
C ALA A 55 9.55 -1.27 12.55
N GLU A 56 8.34 -1.40 13.10
CA GLU A 56 7.12 -1.48 12.33
C GLU A 56 6.75 -0.14 11.69
N GLU A 57 7.06 0.98 12.36
CA GLU A 57 6.80 2.33 11.85
C GLU A 57 7.60 2.63 10.57
N GLN A 58 8.86 2.19 10.50
CA GLN A 58 9.66 2.28 9.27
C GLN A 58 9.05 1.47 8.12
N LEU A 59 8.58 0.25 8.43
CA LEU A 59 7.88 -0.57 7.43
C LEU A 59 6.56 0.08 7.01
N HIS A 60 5.79 0.63 7.94
CA HIS A 60 4.55 1.36 7.66
C HIS A 60 4.82 2.56 6.76
N SER A 61 5.81 3.37 7.09
CA SER A 61 6.25 4.51 6.29
C SER A 61 6.65 4.08 4.88
N HIS A 62 7.37 2.97 4.73
CA HIS A 62 7.72 2.47 3.40
C HIS A 62 6.49 1.97 2.63
N MET A 63 5.60 1.21 3.27
CA MET A 63 4.47 0.56 2.63
C MET A 63 3.31 1.52 2.30
N GLN A 64 3.02 2.47 3.18
CA GLN A 64 1.88 3.41 3.05
C GLN A 64 2.28 4.90 3.06
N GLY A 65 3.43 5.26 3.65
CA GLY A 65 3.89 6.66 3.76
C GLY A 65 4.71 7.17 2.57
N ASN A 66 5.22 6.27 1.72
CA ASN A 66 6.03 6.64 0.57
C ASN A 66 5.15 7.09 -0.61
N PHE A 67 5.38 8.30 -1.12
CA PHE A 67 4.68 8.80 -2.30
C PHE A 67 4.78 7.82 -3.47
N PHE A 68 5.95 7.26 -3.80
CA PHE A 68 6.07 6.33 -4.94
C PHE A 68 5.14 5.10 -4.89
N ASN A 69 4.69 4.71 -3.69
CA ASN A 69 3.79 3.59 -3.45
C ASN A 69 2.31 3.97 -3.49
N TRP A 70 1.98 5.25 -3.66
CA TRP A 70 0.61 5.77 -3.68
C TRP A 70 -0.32 5.05 -4.68
N PRO A 71 0.09 4.69 -5.92
CA PRO A 71 -0.84 4.08 -6.86
C PRO A 71 -1.22 2.66 -6.43
N ALA A 72 -0.23 1.87 -5.98
CA ALA A 72 -0.47 0.54 -5.45
C ALA A 72 -1.27 0.57 -4.13
N ALA A 73 -1.11 1.62 -3.31
CA ALA A 73 -1.88 1.84 -2.08
C ALA A 73 -3.36 2.08 -2.37
N LEU A 74 -3.65 2.94 -3.35
CA LEU A 74 -5.01 3.22 -3.76
C LEU A 74 -5.69 1.99 -4.36
N ILE A 75 -5.00 1.29 -5.26
CA ILE A 75 -5.54 0.08 -5.90
C ILE A 75 -5.82 -1.00 -4.85
N SER A 76 -4.85 -1.29 -3.97
CA SER A 76 -5.02 -2.30 -2.92
C SER A 76 -6.13 -1.93 -1.93
N SER A 77 -6.24 -0.67 -1.53
CA SER A 77 -7.35 -0.17 -0.68
C SER A 77 -8.71 -0.35 -1.34
N PHE A 78 -8.81 -0.08 -2.65
CA PHE A 78 -10.04 -0.30 -3.42
C PHE A 78 -10.41 -1.79 -3.48
N ILE A 79 -9.45 -2.66 -3.80
CA ILE A 79 -9.64 -4.12 -3.83
C ILE A 79 -10.10 -4.62 -2.46
N TYR A 80 -9.42 -4.22 -1.39
CA TYR A 80 -9.75 -4.60 -0.02
C TYR A 80 -11.18 -4.20 0.35
N LYS A 81 -11.56 -2.95 0.09
CA LYS A 81 -12.93 -2.45 0.36
C LYS A 81 -13.98 -3.22 -0.43
N HIS A 82 -13.70 -3.59 -1.69
CA HIS A 82 -14.61 -4.37 -2.51
C HIS A 82 -14.77 -5.80 -1.98
N HIS A 83 -13.66 -6.44 -1.58
CA HIS A 83 -13.65 -7.79 -1.01
C HIS A 83 -14.44 -7.87 0.31
N GLN A 84 -14.24 -6.91 1.22
CA GLN A 84 -14.96 -6.86 2.51
C GLN A 84 -16.47 -6.66 2.33
N LYS A 85 -16.89 -5.81 1.39
CA LYS A 85 -18.32 -5.63 1.08
C LYS A 85 -19.00 -6.89 0.59
N LYS A 86 -18.27 -7.76 -0.11
CA LYS A 86 -18.79 -9.04 -0.61
C LYS A 86 -19.02 -10.03 0.53
N HIS A 87 -18.12 -10.08 1.52
CA HIS A 87 -18.26 -10.96 2.68
C HIS A 87 -19.27 -10.48 3.72
N SER A 88 -19.51 -9.18 3.88
CA SER A 88 -20.52 -8.67 4.82
C SER A 88 -21.97 -8.79 4.31
N ARG A 89 -22.19 -9.28 3.09
CA ARG A 89 -23.50 -9.42 2.43
C ARG A 89 -23.93 -10.87 2.21
N SER A 90 -23.12 -11.85 2.60
CA SER A 90 -23.47 -13.29 2.61
C SER A 90 -23.66 -13.77 4.04
#